data_AF-K0F4U3-F1
#
_entry.id   AF-K0F4U3-F1
#
_cell.length_a   1.000
_cell.length_b   1.000
_cell.length_c   1.000
_cell.angle_alpha   90.00
_cell.angle_beta   90.00
_cell.angle_gamma   90.00
#
_symmetry.space_group_name_H-M   'P 1'
#
loop_
_entity.id
_entity.type
_entity.pdbx_description
1 polymer ?
#
loop_
_entity_poly.entity_id
_entity_poly.type
_entity_poly.pdbx_seq_one_letter_code
_entity_poly.pdbx_strand_id
1 'polypeptide(L)'
;MTLWAAIVLVALISIGFKAAGPVLLGDREIRPRLAGVIALLAPALLAGLVLTDVTGPGWSGIDWTLCAGLAAIAVTYVLRMPVLAAILCGVAVTATLRLLT
;
A
#
# COMPACT_ATOMS: atom_id res chain seq x y z
N MET A 1 21.64 23.22 9.24
CA MET A 1 22.65 22.13 9.34
C MET A 1 22.01 20.80 9.69
N THR A 2 21.15 20.74 10.71
CA THR A 2 20.41 19.51 11.10
C THR A 2 19.61 18.88 9.95
N LEU A 3 18.86 19.67 9.18
CA LEU A 3 18.10 19.17 8.02
C LEU A 3 18.99 18.50 6.97
N TRP A 4 20.09 19.14 6.56
CA TRP A 4 21.03 18.58 5.60
C TRP A 4 21.67 17.28 6.11
N ALA A 5 22.08 17.26 7.38
CA ALA A 5 22.60 16.03 8.00
C ALA A 5 21.55 14.91 8.03
N ALA A 6 20.29 15.22 8.32
CA ALA A 6 19.19 14.26 8.29
C ALA A 6 18.94 13.72 6.88
N ILE A 7 18.93 14.59 5.85
CA ILE A 7 18.78 14.17 4.46
C ILE A 7 19.92 13.22 4.05
N VAL A 8 21.17 13.59 4.35
CA VAL A 8 22.34 12.75 4.05
C VAL A 8 22.22 11.40 4.77
N LEU A 9 21.83 11.39 6.03
CA LEU A 9 21.63 10.16 6.79
C LEU A 9 20.52 9.28 6.19
N VAL A 10 19.36 9.84 5.86
CA VAL A 10 18.25 9.11 5.22
C VAL A 10 18.66 8.58 3.85
N ALA A 11 19.43 9.36 3.08
CA ALA A 11 19.96 8.93 1.79
C ALA A 11 20.92 7.74 1.95
N LEU A 12 21.86 7.80 2.91
CA LEU A 12 22.77 6.69 3.21
C LEU A 12 22.03 5.43 3.66
N ILE A 13 21.01 5.57 4.52
CA ILE A 13 20.16 4.44 4.96
C ILE A 13 19.41 3.85 3.75
N SER A 14 18.83 4.69 2.91
CA SER A 14 18.10 4.26 1.71
C SER A 14 19.00 3.51 0.73
N ILE A 15 20.22 4.02 0.50
CA ILE A 15 21.23 3.37 -0.33
C ILE A 15 21.62 2.02 0.29
N GLY A 16 21.92 1.99 1.60
CA GLY A 16 22.27 0.77 2.31
C GLY A 16 21.18 -0.31 2.23
N PHE A 17 19.92 0.07 2.46
CA PHE A 17 18.77 -0.85 2.36
C PHE A 17 18.60 -1.40 0.94
N LYS A 18 18.73 -0.55 -0.08
CA LYS A 18 18.59 -0.97 -1.48
C LYS A 18 19.75 -1.86 -1.94
N ALA A 19 20.96 -1.58 -1.44
CA ALA A 19 22.15 -2.37 -1.75
C ALA A 19 22.22 -3.70 -0.97
N ALA A 20 21.53 -3.82 0.18
CA ALA A 20 21.57 -5.02 1.01
C ALA A 20 21.15 -6.28 0.24
N GLY A 21 20.14 -6.18 -0.65
CA GLY A 21 19.69 -7.27 -1.50
C GLY A 21 20.83 -7.87 -2.35
N PRO A 22 21.38 -7.15 -3.33
CA PRO A 22 22.46 -7.66 -4.17
C PRO A 22 23.76 -7.97 -3.41
N VAL A 23 24.08 -7.23 -2.34
CA VAL A 23 25.29 -7.48 -1.54
C VAL A 23 25.22 -8.78 -0.74
N LEU A 24 24.07 -9.10 -0.13
CA LEU A 24 23.92 -10.30 0.69
C LEU A 24 23.57 -11.55 -0.13
N LEU A 25 22.80 -11.38 -1.21
CA LEU A 25 22.33 -12.50 -2.02
C LEU A 25 23.24 -12.75 -3.23
N GLY A 26 23.79 -11.71 -3.87
CA GLY A 26 24.51 -11.85 -5.13
C GLY A 26 23.66 -12.59 -6.16
N ASP A 27 24.27 -13.58 -6.82
CA ASP A 27 23.61 -14.46 -7.79
C ASP A 27 22.94 -15.70 -7.15
N ARG A 28 22.74 -15.71 -5.83
CA ARG A 28 22.12 -16.86 -5.16
C ARG A 28 20.63 -16.92 -5.48
N GLU A 29 20.21 -18.06 -6.00
CA GLU A 29 18.79 -18.37 -6.20
C GLU A 29 18.06 -18.33 -4.85
N ILE A 30 17.02 -17.50 -4.77
CA ILE A 30 16.17 -17.43 -3.58
C ILE A 30 15.25 -18.64 -3.56
N ARG A 31 15.20 -19.35 -2.43
CA ARG A 31 14.28 -20.46 -2.21
C ARG A 31 12.84 -20.03 -2.57
N PRO A 32 12.04 -20.83 -3.30
CA PRO A 32 10.71 -20.43 -3.78
C PRO A 32 9.78 -19.90 -2.68
N ARG A 33 9.87 -20.46 -1.46
CA ARG A 33 9.10 -19.99 -0.30
C ARG A 33 9.43 -18.55 0.11
N LEU A 34 10.71 -18.17 0.09
CA LEU A 34 11.14 -16.82 0.43
C LEU A 34 10.77 -15.82 -0.67
N ALA A 35 10.88 -16.22 -1.94
CA ALA A 35 10.40 -15.42 -3.06
C ALA A 35 8.90 -15.12 -2.95
N GLY A 36 8.09 -16.12 -2.53
CA GLY A 36 6.68 -15.92 -2.23
C GLY A 36 6.42 -14.91 -1.10
N VAL A 37 7.20 -14.96 -0.02
CA VAL A 37 7.09 -13.97 1.08
C VAL A 37 7.43 -12.56 0.59
N ILE A 38 8.50 -12.41 -0.21
CA ILE A 38 8.90 -11.11 -0.79
C ILE A 38 7.80 -10.57 -1.72
N ALA A 39 7.23 -11.43 -2.57
CA ALA A 39 6.14 -11.06 -3.47
C ALA A 39 4.89 -10.58 -2.71
N LEU A 40 4.63 -11.15 -1.52
CA LEU A 40 3.51 -10.77 -0.66
C LEU A 40 3.80 -9.55 0.23
N LEU A 41 5.06 -9.16 0.39
CA LEU A 41 5.43 -8.03 1.25
C LEU A 41 4.82 -6.72 0.73
N ALA A 42 4.88 -6.48 -0.58
CA ALA A 42 4.30 -5.28 -1.19
C ALA A 42 2.78 -5.16 -0.97
N PRO A 43 1.94 -6.15 -1.33
CA PRO A 43 0.50 -6.08 -1.05
C PRO A 43 0.17 -6.10 0.45
N ALA A 44 0.95 -6.78 1.28
CA ALA A 44 0.73 -6.78 2.73
C ALA A 44 0.99 -5.41 3.37
N LEU A 45 2.06 -4.73 2.98
CA LEU A 45 2.35 -3.37 3.46
C LEU A 45 1.29 -2.37 2.98
N LEU A 46 0.85 -2.48 1.72
CA LEU A 46 -0.24 -1.65 1.20
C LEU A 46 -1.55 -1.90 1.95
N ALA A 47 -1.90 -3.16 2.21
CA ALA A 47 -3.08 -3.50 3.00
C ALA A 47 -3.00 -2.96 4.43
N GLY A 48 -1.82 -3.03 5.05
CA GLY A 48 -1.56 -2.43 6.36
C GLY A 48 -1.76 -0.92 6.35
N LEU A 49 -1.18 -0.22 5.37
CA LEU A 49 -1.31 1.23 5.21
C LEU A 49 -2.78 1.64 5.01
N VAL A 50 -3.48 0.95 4.10
CA VAL A 50 -4.90 1.17 3.85
C VAL A 50 -5.71 0.96 5.13
N LEU A 51 -5.44 -0.11 5.89
CA LEU A 51 -6.13 -0.36 7.15
C LEU A 51 -5.90 0.76 8.15
N THR A 52 -4.64 1.18 8.34
CA THR A 52 -4.31 2.27 9.29
C THR A 52 -4.92 3.61 8.90
N ASP A 53 -4.96 3.92 7.60
CA ASP A 53 -5.58 5.16 7.10
C ASP A 53 -7.10 5.13 7.19
N VAL A 54 -7.73 3.97 6.94
CA VAL A 54 -9.19 3.78 7.03
C VAL A 54 -9.68 3.79 8.47
N THR A 55 -8.95 3.15 9.39
CA THR A 55 -9.38 3.04 10.79
C THR A 55 -9.01 4.25 11.63
N GLY A 56 -7.95 4.97 11.25
CA GLY A 56 -7.39 6.05 12.05
C GLY A 56 -6.89 5.60 13.43
N PRO A 57 -6.49 6.56 14.29
CA PRO A 57 -6.04 6.28 15.65
C PRO A 57 -7.15 5.63 16.48
N GLY A 58 -6.84 4.52 17.14
CA GLY A 58 -7.81 3.85 18.03
C GLY A 58 -9.10 3.38 17.35
N TRP A 59 -9.07 3.15 16.03
CA TRP A 59 -10.22 2.69 15.24
C TRP A 59 -11.39 3.70 15.15
N SER A 60 -11.15 4.98 15.46
CA SER A 60 -12.19 6.00 15.47
C SER A 60 -12.51 6.62 14.09
N GLY A 61 -11.69 6.35 13.08
CA GLY A 61 -11.77 6.97 11.75
C GLY A 61 -12.61 6.21 10.72
N ILE A 62 -13.25 5.10 11.12
CA ILE A 62 -14.01 4.25 10.19
C ILE A 62 -15.21 5.02 9.66
N ASP A 63 -15.19 5.28 8.36
CA ASP A 63 -16.27 5.92 7.61
C ASP A 63 -16.97 4.88 6.72
N TRP A 64 -18.28 4.70 6.92
CA TRP A 64 -19.06 3.72 6.17
C TRP A 64 -19.03 4.03 4.65
N THR A 65 -18.97 5.31 4.27
CA THR A 65 -18.95 5.72 2.85
C THR A 65 -17.67 5.26 2.17
N LEU A 66 -16.54 5.32 2.88
CA LEU A 66 -15.26 4.79 2.43
C LEU A 66 -15.28 3.26 2.37
N CYS A 67 -15.86 2.59 3.37
CA CYS A 67 -16.04 1.14 3.34
C CYS A 67 -16.87 0.69 2.13
N ALA A 68 -17.93 1.43 1.77
CA ALA A 68 -18.73 1.16 0.58
C ALA A 68 -17.94 1.37 -0.73
N GLY A 69 -17.10 2.42 -0.80
CA GLY A 69 -16.18 2.62 -1.92
C GLY A 69 -15.15 1.48 -2.06
N LEU A 70 -14.57 1.03 -0.96
CA LEU A 70 -13.65 -0.12 -0.93
C LEU A 70 -14.35 -1.43 -1.33
N ALA A 71 -15.60 -1.63 -0.89
CA ALA A 71 -16.41 -2.76 -1.31
C ALA A 71 -16.67 -2.73 -2.83
N ALA A 72 -16.95 -1.55 -3.40
CA ALA A 72 -17.09 -1.39 -4.85
C ALA A 72 -15.80 -1.76 -5.60
N ILE A 73 -14.63 -1.38 -5.07
CA ILE A 73 -13.33 -1.81 -5.63
C ILE A 73 -13.22 -3.34 -5.60
N ALA A 74 -13.59 -4.00 -4.50
CA ALA A 74 -13.58 -5.46 -4.42
C ALA A 74 -14.49 -6.11 -5.49
N VAL A 75 -15.66 -5.53 -5.77
CA VAL A 75 -16.54 -5.98 -6.85
C VAL A 75 -15.88 -5.82 -8.23
N THR A 76 -15.20 -4.69 -8.48
CA THR A 76 -14.52 -4.45 -9.76
C THR A 76 -13.38 -5.45 -10.03
N TYR A 77 -12.75 -5.99 -8.98
CA TYR A 77 -11.76 -7.08 -9.10
C TYR A 77 -12.41 -8.38 -9.60
N VAL A 78 -13.59 -8.73 -9.11
CA VAL A 78 -14.35 -9.89 -9.59
C VAL A 78 -14.76 -9.71 -11.05
N LEU A 79 -15.12 -8.48 -11.43
CA LEU A 79 -15.42 -8.08 -12.81
C LEU A 79 -14.17 -7.96 -13.71
N ARG A 80 -12.96 -8.15 -13.16
CA ARG A 80 -11.66 -8.03 -13.85
C ARG A 80 -11.48 -6.70 -14.59
N MET A 81 -11.96 -5.61 -13.99
CA MET A 81 -11.80 -4.27 -14.54
C MET A 81 -10.34 -3.80 -14.42
N PRO A 82 -9.87 -2.93 -15.34
CA PRO A 82 -8.55 -2.33 -15.21
C PRO A 82 -8.46 -1.48 -13.93
N VAL A 83 -7.29 -1.45 -13.30
CA VAL A 83 -7.06 -0.82 -11.99
C VAL A 83 -7.55 0.63 -11.93
N LEU A 84 -7.34 1.42 -12.98
CA LEU A 84 -7.83 2.81 -13.02
C LEU A 84 -9.35 2.89 -12.98
N ALA A 85 -10.06 2.00 -13.69
CA ALA A 85 -11.52 1.96 -13.65
C ALA A 85 -12.04 1.49 -12.29
N ALA A 86 -11.35 0.54 -11.65
CA ALA A 86 -11.64 0.11 -10.27
C ALA A 86 -11.54 1.29 -9.28
N ILE A 87 -10.44 2.04 -9.34
CA ILE A 87 -10.22 3.24 -8.51
C ILE A 87 -11.32 4.27 -8.78
N LEU A 88 -11.61 4.57 -10.05
CA LEU A 88 -12.67 5.52 -10.42
C LEU A 88 -14.05 5.09 -9.89
N CYS A 89 -14.39 3.80 -9.95
CA CYS A 89 -15.62 3.28 -9.36
C CYS A 89 -15.67 3.50 -7.84
N GLY A 90 -14.60 3.15 -7.12
CA GLY A 90 -14.53 3.36 -5.67
C GLY A 90 -14.64 4.83 -5.29
N VAL A 91 -13.95 5.71 -6.02
CA VAL A 91 -14.03 7.17 -5.84
C VAL A 91 -15.43 7.68 -6.13
N ALA A 92 -16.05 7.27 -7.24
CA ALA A 92 -17.40 7.67 -7.61
C ALA A 92 -18.44 7.24 -6.56
N VAL A 93 -18.35 6.00 -6.06
CA VAL A 93 -19.24 5.50 -4.99
C VAL A 93 -19.05 6.32 -3.71
N THR A 94 -17.80 6.52 -3.27
CA THR A 94 -17.51 7.28 -2.04
C THR A 94 -17.98 8.73 -2.18
N ALA A 95 -17.69 9.39 -3.30
CA ALA A 95 -18.09 10.78 -3.57
C ALA A 95 -19.61 10.93 -3.66
N THR A 96 -20.29 9.99 -4.31
CA THR A 96 -21.76 10.03 -4.45
C THR A 96 -22.42 9.81 -3.09
N LEU A 97 -21.93 8.86 -2.28
CA LEU A 97 -22.47 8.63 -0.94
C LEU A 97 -22.24 9.85 -0.05
N ARG A 98 -21.04 10.43 -0.04
CA ARG A 98 -20.73 11.66 0.71
C ARG A 98 -21.51 12.89 0.25
N LEU A 99 -21.98 12.92 -0.99
CA LEU A 99 -22.85 13.99 -1.47
C LEU A 99 -24.30 13.82 -0.97
N LEU A 100 -24.72 12.58 -0.74
CA LEU A 100 -26.08 12.24 -0.35
C LEU A 100 -26.29 12.13 1.17
N THR A 101 -25.21 12.01 1.95
CA THR A 101 -25.20 11.91 3.42
C THR A 101 -24.63 13.17 4.05
#